data_AF-C1LEU5-F1
#
_entry.id   AF-C1LEU5-F1
#
_cell.length_a   1.000
_cell.length_b   1.000
_cell.length_c   1.000
_cell.angle_alpha   90.00
_cell.angle_beta   90.00
_cell.angle_gamma   90.00
#
_symmetry.space_group_name_H-M   'P 1'
#
loop_
_entity.id
_entity.type
_entity.pdbx_description
1 polymer ?
#
loop_
_entity_poly.entity_id
_entity_poly.type
_entity_poly.pdbx_seq_one_letter_code
_entity_poly.pdbx_strand_id
1 'polypeptide(L)'
;MQVMPTYFDEDNSKQTENDITPSDSNVTSNNMEMDIASLKIIELSKKIRELNAALISERNRCNRLYQVVKQLESGSVSSSNKEVICNLCKQHKLTTSENVDNTSERSEQDKKLKKMESIVSELRQKVQILNHDLLLAKKVVEAETGETIPNINTWLTNMKSKTGTIEGTWRGRQQQITALKSRIAKLQTQLVLKTHSPTEDVIYKDKETFSGATLFGANYFQDNDNDVLCSSPQVYNNSPKLNHIVERNAIKTTHITQLQNDKKRLEEDLDSIKRTHQKTKLRINNLLQEQKDLKQQIVFLIQKGKHDDELVESLVQRNDDLQNELKRMNQINIEKDKKRELLSQELSNFEQTKNMEIKKLEEIINEKNQCIENLNERLDTINQSQMNQLNNQLTEQSKLNEMESLHYDEKHNLQHIQNLTIERDGLVKLVENMEYRIEELFNEKMKLEMQNAELTRKTIAKSYSIKKSLLPSEKFNQNKEQLINYLTHQDYINDIISQCSLTAHSMKIITKYIKQLQTTLIQYDDEISSLKNNLKLSLDYRKDDLKLIMQVIDELRQQKTTTTIDKQNNKTDIK
;
A
#
# COMPACT_ATOMS: atom_id res chain seq x y z
N MET A 1 10.96 -37.53 -28.96
CA MET A 1 10.46 -36.47 -29.86
C MET A 1 9.96 -35.36 -28.95
N GLN A 2 10.47 -34.13 -28.92
CA GLN A 2 11.12 -33.31 -29.94
C GLN A 2 11.99 -32.33 -29.14
N VAL A 3 13.31 -32.49 -29.22
CA VAL A 3 14.29 -31.63 -28.52
C VAL A 3 14.55 -30.43 -29.43
N MET A 4 14.27 -29.22 -28.93
CA MET A 4 14.60 -27.96 -29.58
C MET A 4 15.85 -27.34 -28.92
N PRO A 5 16.73 -26.69 -29.69
CA PRO A 5 18.13 -26.48 -29.31
C PRO A 5 18.31 -25.17 -28.53
N THR A 6 19.07 -25.24 -27.42
CA THR A 6 19.60 -24.07 -26.72
C THR A 6 20.85 -23.57 -27.46
N TYR A 7 20.81 -22.30 -27.86
CA TYR A 7 21.90 -21.59 -28.51
C TYR A 7 23.05 -21.31 -27.54
N PHE A 8 24.24 -21.21 -28.13
CA PHE A 8 25.58 -21.28 -27.57
C PHE A 8 26.01 -20.14 -26.64
N ASP A 9 26.91 -20.53 -25.72
CA ASP A 9 27.90 -19.71 -25.03
C ASP A 9 28.92 -19.10 -26.01
N GLU A 10 29.21 -17.81 -25.88
CA GLU A 10 30.44 -17.18 -26.39
C GLU A 10 31.15 -16.50 -25.23
N ASP A 11 32.21 -17.13 -24.73
CA ASP A 11 33.30 -16.45 -24.03
C ASP A 11 34.53 -17.37 -24.03
N ASN A 12 35.36 -17.24 -25.06
CA ASN A 12 36.77 -17.66 -25.03
C ASN A 12 37.50 -17.10 -26.26
N SER A 13 38.35 -16.09 -26.05
CA SER A 13 39.62 -15.99 -26.78
C SER A 13 40.61 -15.17 -25.97
N LYS A 14 41.58 -15.90 -25.43
CA LYS A 14 42.79 -15.41 -24.78
C LYS A 14 43.73 -14.86 -25.84
N GLN A 15 44.34 -13.71 -25.54
CA GLN A 15 45.54 -13.22 -26.20
C GLN A 15 46.69 -14.21 -25.94
N THR A 16 47.32 -14.68 -27.01
CA THR A 16 48.66 -15.26 -27.00
C THR A 16 49.56 -14.41 -27.88
N GLU A 17 50.59 -13.84 -27.25
CA GLU A 17 51.83 -13.37 -27.89
C GLU A 17 52.35 -14.39 -28.90
N ASN A 18 52.80 -13.91 -30.06
CA ASN A 18 53.90 -14.49 -30.83
C ASN A 18 54.47 -13.44 -31.79
N ASP A 19 55.76 -13.15 -31.62
CA ASP A 19 56.64 -12.42 -32.52
C ASP A 19 56.72 -13.08 -33.91
N ILE A 20 56.38 -12.35 -34.98
CA ILE A 20 56.93 -12.57 -36.34
C ILE A 20 56.91 -11.24 -37.11
N THR A 21 58.09 -10.67 -37.41
CA THR A 21 58.29 -9.72 -38.53
C THR A 21 58.10 -10.45 -39.86
N PRO A 22 57.49 -9.87 -40.91
CA PRO A 22 58.33 -9.35 -42.00
C PRO A 22 57.73 -8.23 -42.89
N SER A 23 58.65 -7.45 -43.45
CA SER A 23 58.69 -6.88 -44.82
C SER A 23 57.45 -6.22 -45.47
N ASP A 24 57.67 -4.96 -45.83
CA ASP A 24 56.95 -4.16 -46.83
C ASP A 24 56.74 -4.90 -48.17
N SER A 25 55.47 -5.08 -48.55
CA SER A 25 54.92 -4.84 -49.91
C SER A 25 53.54 -5.48 -50.06
N ASN A 26 52.44 -4.76 -49.73
CA ASN A 26 51.07 -4.98 -50.25
C ASN A 26 50.06 -4.02 -49.57
N VAL A 27 50.20 -2.70 -49.79
CA VAL A 27 49.35 -1.70 -49.10
C VAL A 27 48.05 -1.36 -49.87
N THR A 28 47.85 -1.82 -51.10
CA THR A 28 46.67 -1.46 -51.89
C THR A 28 45.53 -2.49 -51.91
N SER A 29 45.77 -3.75 -51.54
CA SER A 29 44.73 -4.81 -51.48
C SER A 29 43.93 -4.76 -50.16
N ASN A 30 44.61 -4.55 -49.03
CA ASN A 30 44.02 -4.66 -47.71
C ASN A 30 43.08 -3.50 -47.35
N ASN A 31 43.25 -2.32 -47.98
CA ASN A 31 42.39 -1.17 -47.72
C ASN A 31 40.96 -1.38 -48.26
N MET A 32 40.80 -2.05 -49.41
CA MET A 32 39.46 -2.35 -49.95
C MET A 32 38.72 -3.40 -49.10
N GLU A 33 39.40 -4.44 -48.63
CA GLU A 33 38.79 -5.43 -47.72
C GLU A 33 38.46 -4.83 -46.34
N MET A 34 39.30 -3.93 -45.83
CA MET A 34 39.05 -3.24 -44.57
C MET A 34 37.88 -2.25 -44.68
N ASP A 35 37.70 -1.59 -45.82
CA ASP A 35 36.54 -0.75 -46.12
C ASP A 35 35.25 -1.59 -46.27
N ILE A 36 35.32 -2.78 -46.90
CA ILE A 36 34.19 -3.72 -46.98
C ILE A 36 33.79 -4.23 -45.59
N ALA A 37 34.77 -4.60 -44.75
CA ALA A 37 34.52 -5.00 -43.37
C ALA A 37 33.92 -3.86 -42.54
N SER A 38 34.43 -2.63 -42.72
CA SER A 38 33.91 -1.43 -42.05
C SER A 38 32.47 -1.13 -42.46
N LEU A 39 32.17 -1.21 -43.76
CA LEU A 39 30.80 -1.08 -44.28
C LEU A 39 29.88 -2.16 -43.70
N LYS A 40 30.36 -3.40 -43.59
CA LYS A 40 29.56 -4.49 -43.01
C LYS A 40 29.28 -4.29 -41.52
N ILE A 41 30.26 -3.80 -40.77
CA ILE A 41 30.09 -3.45 -39.35
C ILE A 41 29.08 -2.31 -39.19
N ILE A 42 29.13 -1.29 -40.04
CA ILE A 42 28.17 -0.17 -40.02
C ILE A 42 26.77 -0.67 -40.37
N GLU A 43 26.63 -1.52 -41.39
CA GLU A 43 25.38 -2.14 -41.80
C GLU A 43 24.77 -3.00 -40.68
N LEU A 44 25.57 -3.87 -40.06
CA LEU A 44 25.15 -4.70 -38.93
C LEU A 44 24.78 -3.84 -37.71
N SER A 45 25.55 -2.79 -37.42
CA SER A 45 25.26 -1.85 -36.33
C SER A 45 23.98 -1.03 -36.59
N LYS A 46 23.68 -0.73 -37.86
CA LYS A 46 22.41 -0.13 -38.26
C LYS A 46 21.27 -1.13 -38.08
N LYS A 47 21.47 -2.39 -38.48
CA LYS A 47 20.46 -3.44 -38.33
C LYS A 47 20.16 -3.75 -36.86
N ILE A 48 21.16 -3.76 -35.99
CA ILE A 48 21.00 -3.92 -34.55
C ILE A 48 20.16 -2.78 -33.95
N ARG A 49 20.42 -1.52 -34.36
CA ARG A 49 19.62 -0.37 -33.93
C ARG A 49 18.17 -0.47 -34.40
N GLU A 50 17.93 -0.86 -35.64
CA GLU A 50 16.59 -1.08 -36.19
C GLU A 50 15.84 -2.21 -35.45
N LEU A 51 16.50 -3.35 -35.20
CA LEU A 51 15.91 -4.47 -34.46
C LEU A 51 15.60 -4.10 -33.01
N ASN A 52 16.48 -3.35 -32.34
CA ASN A 52 16.21 -2.85 -31.00
C ASN A 52 15.03 -1.86 -30.97
N ALA A 53 14.94 -0.96 -31.96
CA ALA A 53 13.79 -0.06 -32.09
C ALA A 53 12.49 -0.84 -32.31
N ALA A 54 12.51 -1.86 -33.18
CA ALA A 54 11.37 -2.74 -33.42
C ALA A 54 10.96 -3.51 -32.15
N LEU A 55 11.93 -4.10 -31.42
CA LEU A 55 11.70 -4.81 -30.17
C LEU A 55 11.05 -3.90 -29.11
N ILE A 56 11.56 -2.68 -28.93
CA ILE A 56 10.99 -1.71 -28.00
C ILE A 56 9.57 -1.32 -28.44
N SER A 57 9.33 -1.13 -29.74
CA SER A 57 8.00 -0.80 -30.26
C SER A 57 6.98 -1.92 -30.05
N GLU A 58 7.39 -3.19 -30.22
CA GLU A 58 6.56 -4.37 -29.96
C GLU A 58 6.31 -4.56 -28.46
N ARG A 59 7.32 -4.33 -27.61
CA ARG A 59 7.14 -4.34 -26.15
C ARG A 59 6.11 -3.30 -25.71
N ASN A 60 6.14 -2.11 -26.31
CA ASN A 60 5.14 -1.06 -26.07
C ASN A 60 3.76 -1.43 -26.62
N ARG A 61 3.68 -2.11 -27.77
CA ARG A 61 2.42 -2.65 -28.32
C ARG A 61 1.82 -3.72 -27.41
N CYS A 62 2.62 -4.69 -26.95
CA CYS A 62 2.22 -5.70 -25.97
C CYS A 62 1.75 -5.08 -24.65
N ASN A 63 2.46 -4.08 -24.12
CA ASN A 63 2.02 -3.38 -22.91
C ASN A 63 0.69 -2.65 -23.09
N ARG A 64 0.46 -2.00 -24.23
CA ARG A 64 -0.83 -1.38 -24.56
C ARG A 64 -1.95 -2.43 -24.67
N LEU A 65 -1.71 -3.53 -25.37
CA LEU A 65 -2.66 -4.64 -25.46
C LEU A 65 -2.96 -5.25 -24.08
N TYR A 66 -1.95 -5.43 -23.24
CA TYR A 66 -2.11 -5.92 -21.88
C TYR A 66 -2.98 -4.97 -21.03
N GLN A 67 -2.78 -3.66 -21.16
CA GLN A 67 -3.65 -2.67 -20.49
C GLN A 67 -5.08 -2.69 -21.02
N VAL A 68 -5.28 -2.85 -22.33
CA VAL A 68 -6.61 -2.99 -22.94
C VAL A 68 -7.30 -4.27 -22.47
N VAL A 69 -6.59 -5.40 -22.44
CA VAL A 69 -7.12 -6.67 -21.91
C VAL A 69 -7.49 -6.51 -20.44
N LYS A 70 -6.62 -5.91 -19.62
CA LYS A 70 -6.91 -5.64 -18.20
C LYS A 70 -8.14 -4.73 -18.02
N GLN A 71 -8.30 -3.73 -18.89
CA GLN A 71 -9.50 -2.86 -18.89
C GLN A 71 -10.75 -3.62 -19.30
N LEU A 72 -10.68 -4.46 -20.35
CA LEU A 72 -11.80 -5.29 -20.80
C LEU A 72 -12.18 -6.36 -19.77
N GLU A 73 -11.21 -6.97 -19.09
CA GLU A 73 -11.44 -7.89 -17.97
C GLU A 73 -12.12 -7.16 -16.80
N SER A 74 -11.63 -5.97 -16.44
CA SER A 74 -12.25 -5.16 -15.38
C SER A 74 -13.64 -4.64 -15.77
N GLY A 75 -13.87 -4.37 -17.05
CA GLY A 75 -15.18 -3.97 -17.59
C GLY A 75 -16.15 -5.14 -17.68
N SER A 76 -15.67 -6.34 -18.02
CA SER A 76 -16.47 -7.57 -18.06
C SER A 76 -16.90 -8.02 -16.66
N VAL A 77 -16.05 -7.84 -15.65
CA VAL A 77 -16.40 -8.09 -14.24
C VAL A 77 -17.38 -7.04 -13.71
N SER A 78 -17.33 -5.80 -14.22
CA SER A 78 -18.23 -4.72 -13.81
C SER A 78 -19.58 -4.72 -14.57
N SER A 79 -19.68 -5.42 -15.70
CA SER A 79 -20.87 -5.45 -16.57
C SER A 79 -21.69 -6.75 -16.50
N SER A 80 -21.28 -7.74 -15.69
CA SER A 80 -21.94 -9.06 -15.63
C SER A 80 -23.23 -9.12 -14.78
N ASN A 81 -23.77 -8.00 -14.29
CA ASN A 81 -24.95 -8.01 -13.43
C ASN A 81 -26.23 -7.38 -14.01
N LYS A 82 -26.35 -7.18 -15.34
CA LYS A 82 -27.66 -6.95 -15.98
C LYS A 82 -27.72 -7.59 -17.37
N GLU A 83 -28.78 -8.36 -17.56
CA GLU A 83 -29.16 -9.17 -18.72
C GLU A 83 -29.12 -8.42 -20.06
N VAL A 84 -28.58 -9.05 -21.12
CA VAL A 84 -29.26 -9.29 -22.41
C VAL A 84 -28.61 -10.51 -23.09
N ILE A 85 -29.35 -11.61 -23.12
CA ILE A 85 -29.46 -12.68 -24.14
C ILE A 85 -28.40 -12.68 -25.26
N CYS A 86 -27.60 -13.74 -25.34
CA CYS A 86 -27.13 -14.25 -26.64
C CYS A 86 -27.21 -15.79 -26.66
N ASN A 87 -28.32 -16.28 -27.18
CA ASN A 87 -28.55 -17.68 -27.54
C ASN A 87 -27.76 -18.02 -28.81
N LEU A 88 -26.49 -18.45 -28.71
CA LEU A 88 -25.83 -19.11 -29.86
C LEU A 88 -24.71 -20.11 -29.56
N CYS A 89 -24.61 -20.67 -28.36
CA CYS A 89 -23.65 -21.75 -28.10
C CYS A 89 -24.30 -22.97 -27.42
N LYS A 90 -25.34 -23.51 -28.06
CA LYS A 90 -25.68 -24.94 -27.96
C LYS A 90 -25.14 -25.62 -29.20
N GLN A 91 -24.03 -26.33 -29.07
CA GLN A 91 -23.67 -27.57 -29.79
C GLN A 91 -22.21 -27.89 -29.43
N HIS A 92 -21.96 -28.55 -28.29
CA HIS A 92 -21.20 -29.81 -28.24
C HIS A 92 -20.82 -30.21 -26.81
N LYS A 93 -21.11 -31.49 -26.54
CA LYS A 93 -20.57 -32.39 -25.52
C LYS A 93 -21.09 -32.25 -24.09
N LEU A 94 -22.15 -33.04 -23.85
CA LEU A 94 -22.27 -33.85 -22.64
C LEU A 94 -20.94 -34.52 -22.30
N THR A 95 -20.48 -34.38 -21.06
CA THR A 95 -20.28 -35.50 -20.13
C THR A 95 -20.07 -34.96 -18.71
N THR A 96 -20.87 -35.52 -17.80
CA THR A 96 -20.62 -35.67 -16.37
C THR A 96 -20.93 -34.48 -15.47
N SER A 97 -21.84 -34.81 -14.55
CA SER A 97 -22.29 -34.13 -13.36
C SER A 97 -21.16 -33.69 -12.42
N GLU A 98 -21.54 -32.81 -11.49
CA GLU A 98 -20.76 -32.16 -10.44
C GLU A 98 -20.03 -30.91 -10.91
N ASN A 99 -20.56 -29.75 -10.53
CA ASN A 99 -19.79 -28.71 -9.83
C ASN A 99 -20.56 -27.40 -9.72
N VAL A 100 -21.31 -27.25 -8.63
CA VAL A 100 -21.75 -25.94 -8.12
C VAL A 100 -20.70 -25.37 -7.14
N ASP A 101 -19.62 -26.11 -6.83
CA ASP A 101 -18.57 -25.69 -5.89
C ASP A 101 -17.30 -25.06 -6.53
N ASN A 102 -17.17 -25.15 -7.87
CA ASN A 102 -15.94 -24.78 -8.58
C ASN A 102 -15.59 -23.28 -8.62
N THR A 103 -16.46 -22.37 -8.19
CA THR A 103 -16.14 -20.92 -8.22
C THR A 103 -15.49 -20.45 -6.91
N SER A 104 -15.91 -20.99 -5.77
CA SER A 104 -15.29 -20.75 -4.47
C SER A 104 -13.92 -21.44 -4.40
N GLU A 105 -13.90 -22.72 -4.80
CA GLU A 105 -12.70 -23.56 -4.77
C GLU A 105 -11.63 -23.06 -5.75
N ARG A 106 -12.02 -22.53 -6.93
CA ARG A 106 -11.10 -21.92 -7.89
C ARG A 106 -10.52 -20.59 -7.39
N SER A 107 -11.30 -19.76 -6.70
CA SER A 107 -10.75 -18.53 -6.08
C SER A 107 -9.78 -18.84 -4.93
N GLU A 108 -10.00 -19.95 -4.23
CA GLU A 108 -9.16 -20.39 -3.12
C GLU A 108 -7.89 -21.08 -3.62
N GLN A 109 -7.99 -21.85 -4.71
CA GLN A 109 -6.85 -22.37 -5.47
C GLN A 109 -6.03 -21.22 -6.06
N ASP A 110 -6.64 -20.18 -6.63
CA ASP A 110 -5.93 -19.01 -7.16
C ASP A 110 -5.18 -18.24 -6.05
N LYS A 111 -5.75 -18.14 -4.85
CA LYS A 111 -5.07 -17.55 -3.68
C LYS A 111 -3.89 -18.40 -3.22
N LYS A 112 -4.05 -19.73 -3.19
CA LYS A 112 -2.96 -20.68 -2.87
C LYS A 112 -1.85 -20.61 -3.93
N LEU A 113 -2.20 -20.49 -5.20
CA LEU A 113 -1.28 -20.40 -6.32
C LEU A 113 -0.49 -19.10 -6.27
N LYS A 114 -1.14 -17.95 -6.01
CA LYS A 114 -0.47 -16.66 -5.76
C LYS A 114 0.47 -16.70 -4.56
N LYS A 115 0.09 -17.36 -3.47
CA LYS A 115 0.96 -17.54 -2.30
C LYS A 115 2.18 -18.39 -2.66
N MET A 116 2.00 -19.45 -3.43
CA MET A 116 3.09 -20.30 -3.89
C MET A 116 4.01 -19.57 -4.89
N GLU A 117 3.46 -18.78 -5.80
CA GLU A 117 4.23 -17.91 -6.71
C GLU A 117 5.07 -16.88 -5.95
N SER A 118 4.53 -16.31 -4.88
CA SER A 118 5.28 -15.41 -3.98
C SER A 118 6.45 -16.13 -3.32
N ILE A 119 6.24 -17.33 -2.79
CA ILE A 119 7.31 -18.14 -2.16
C ILE A 119 8.36 -18.54 -3.20
N VAL A 120 7.95 -18.94 -4.40
CA VAL A 120 8.88 -19.27 -5.50
C VAL A 120 9.71 -18.06 -5.89
N SER A 121 9.11 -16.87 -5.93
CA SER A 121 9.81 -15.62 -6.22
C SER A 121 10.83 -15.26 -5.13
N GLU A 122 10.47 -15.43 -3.86
CA GLU A 122 11.37 -15.23 -2.72
C GLU A 122 12.54 -16.23 -2.73
N LEU A 123 12.28 -17.50 -3.05
CA LEU A 123 13.32 -18.52 -3.19
C LEU A 123 14.27 -18.21 -4.36
N ARG A 124 13.74 -17.73 -5.50
CA ARG A 124 14.57 -17.27 -6.63
C ARG A 124 15.47 -16.11 -6.21
N GLN A 125 14.94 -15.16 -5.45
CA GLN A 125 15.71 -14.03 -4.93
C GLN A 125 16.80 -14.51 -3.96
N LYS A 126 16.48 -15.41 -3.01
CA LYS A 126 17.46 -16.00 -2.09
C LYS A 126 18.57 -16.74 -2.83
N VAL A 127 18.24 -17.51 -3.86
CA VAL A 127 19.24 -18.21 -4.71
C VAL A 127 20.13 -17.20 -5.44
N GLN A 128 19.60 -16.07 -5.92
CA GLN A 128 20.41 -15.02 -6.55
C GLN A 128 21.37 -14.37 -5.56
N ILE A 129 20.90 -14.05 -4.34
CA ILE A 129 21.75 -13.49 -3.28
C ILE A 129 22.85 -14.49 -2.91
N LEU A 130 22.50 -15.75 -2.67
CA LEU A 130 23.47 -16.80 -2.35
C LEU A 130 24.51 -17.01 -3.47
N ASN A 131 24.11 -16.92 -4.74
CA ASN A 131 25.05 -16.98 -5.86
C ASN A 131 25.98 -15.77 -5.90
N HIS A 132 25.48 -14.58 -5.58
CA HIS A 132 26.30 -13.37 -5.47
C HIS A 132 27.31 -13.48 -4.32
N ASP A 133 26.85 -13.91 -3.15
CA ASP A 133 27.69 -14.13 -1.96
C ASP A 133 28.74 -15.21 -2.23
N LEU A 134 28.38 -16.29 -2.92
CA LEU A 134 29.31 -17.33 -3.34
C LEU A 134 30.38 -16.78 -4.30
N LEU A 135 30.01 -15.87 -5.21
CA LEU A 135 30.95 -15.22 -6.13
C LEU A 135 31.87 -14.22 -5.40
N LEU A 136 31.35 -13.50 -4.41
CA LEU A 136 32.15 -12.63 -3.54
C LEU A 136 33.13 -13.45 -2.71
N ALA A 137 32.66 -14.53 -2.07
CA ALA A 137 33.51 -15.45 -1.32
C ALA A 137 34.60 -16.05 -2.22
N LYS A 138 34.24 -16.47 -3.45
CA LYS A 138 35.20 -16.90 -4.47
C LYS A 138 36.28 -15.83 -4.72
N LYS A 139 35.90 -14.57 -4.98
CA LYS A 139 36.85 -13.47 -5.21
C LYS A 139 37.76 -13.21 -4.00
N VAL A 140 37.22 -13.29 -2.79
CA VAL A 140 37.99 -13.15 -1.54
C VAL A 140 39.01 -14.28 -1.42
N VAL A 141 38.58 -15.53 -1.65
CA VAL A 141 39.49 -16.69 -1.63
C VAL A 141 40.55 -16.55 -2.73
N GLU A 142 40.20 -16.11 -3.93
CA GLU A 142 41.18 -15.83 -5.01
C GLU A 142 42.18 -14.74 -4.59
N ALA A 143 41.73 -13.68 -3.92
CA ALA A 143 42.60 -12.61 -3.41
C ALA A 143 43.51 -13.07 -2.25
N GLU A 144 43.04 -13.99 -1.41
CA GLU A 144 43.81 -14.52 -0.28
C GLU A 144 44.79 -15.63 -0.68
N THR A 145 44.38 -16.49 -1.63
CA THR A 145 45.21 -17.59 -2.15
C THR A 145 46.15 -17.15 -3.26
N GLY A 146 45.82 -16.07 -3.98
CA GLY A 146 46.53 -15.61 -5.18
C GLY A 146 46.32 -16.52 -6.41
N GLU A 147 45.40 -17.49 -6.33
CA GLU A 147 45.07 -18.43 -7.39
C GLU A 147 43.68 -18.12 -7.94
N THR A 148 43.54 -18.02 -9.27
CA THR A 148 42.22 -17.88 -9.90
C THR A 148 41.49 -19.22 -9.84
N ILE A 149 40.26 -19.25 -9.31
CA ILE A 149 39.44 -20.46 -9.17
C ILE A 149 38.50 -20.55 -10.37
N PRO A 150 38.68 -21.45 -11.35
CA PRO A 150 37.80 -21.50 -12.51
C PRO A 150 36.39 -21.99 -12.13
N ASN A 151 36.32 -23.01 -11.28
CA ASN A 151 35.06 -23.57 -10.77
C ASN A 151 35.22 -24.01 -9.30
N ILE A 152 34.31 -23.55 -8.46
CA ILE A 152 34.38 -23.72 -7.00
C ILE A 152 34.17 -25.17 -6.57
N ASN A 153 33.30 -25.92 -7.27
CA ASN A 153 33.02 -27.32 -6.95
C ASN A 153 34.24 -28.20 -7.26
N THR A 154 34.89 -27.98 -8.41
CA THR A 154 36.12 -28.69 -8.78
C THR A 154 37.29 -28.33 -7.86
N TRP A 155 37.38 -27.07 -7.42
CA TRP A 155 38.41 -26.62 -6.49
C TRP A 155 38.23 -27.26 -5.10
N LEU A 156 36.99 -27.30 -4.59
CA LEU A 156 36.65 -27.96 -3.33
C LEU A 156 36.85 -29.49 -3.39
N THR A 157 36.55 -30.15 -4.52
CA THR A 157 36.81 -31.59 -4.67
C THR A 157 38.31 -31.90 -4.75
N ASN A 158 39.09 -31.05 -5.41
CA ASN A 158 40.56 -31.17 -5.44
C ASN A 158 41.20 -30.97 -4.05
N MET A 159 40.59 -30.15 -3.19
CA MET A 159 40.94 -30.04 -1.77
C MET A 159 40.56 -31.32 -0.98
N LYS A 160 39.34 -31.83 -1.16
CA LYS A 160 38.85 -33.01 -0.44
C LYS A 160 39.55 -34.32 -0.82
N SER A 161 40.06 -34.44 -2.04
CA SER A 161 40.73 -35.67 -2.52
C SER A 161 42.21 -35.77 -2.11
N LYS A 162 42.75 -34.78 -1.38
CA LYS A 162 44.13 -34.78 -0.85
C LYS A 162 44.21 -34.80 0.68
N THR A 163 43.24 -35.42 1.36
CA THR A 163 43.34 -35.74 2.81
C THR A 163 44.10 -37.04 3.04
N GLY A 164 45.34 -37.10 2.57
CA GLY A 164 46.22 -38.24 2.75
C GLY A 164 47.63 -37.85 2.35
N THR A 165 48.40 -37.35 3.32
CA THR A 165 49.80 -36.91 3.23
C THR A 165 50.08 -35.64 2.42
N ILE A 166 50.61 -34.66 3.16
CA ILE A 166 51.28 -33.41 2.74
C ILE A 166 50.33 -32.29 2.26
N GLU A 167 50.11 -31.36 3.19
CA GLU A 167 49.85 -29.93 3.04
C GLU A 167 49.13 -29.50 1.74
N GLY A 168 47.81 -29.32 1.84
CA GLY A 168 47.03 -28.56 0.88
C GLY A 168 47.60 -27.15 0.72
N THR A 169 48.22 -26.95 -0.42
CA THR A 169 48.98 -25.79 -0.87
C THR A 169 48.17 -24.47 -0.83
N TRP A 170 48.07 -23.81 0.33
CA TRP A 170 47.71 -22.38 0.43
C TRP A 170 48.91 -21.53 -0.01
N ARG A 171 49.15 -21.44 -1.32
CA ARG A 171 50.48 -21.03 -1.83
C ARG A 171 50.75 -19.53 -1.91
N GLY A 172 49.81 -18.67 -2.27
CA GLY A 172 50.18 -17.29 -2.63
C GLY A 172 50.63 -16.41 -1.46
N ARG A 173 49.73 -16.15 -0.50
CA ARG A 173 50.00 -15.19 0.59
C ARG A 173 50.88 -15.76 1.69
N GLN A 174 50.72 -17.03 2.04
CA GLN A 174 51.56 -17.67 3.04
C GLN A 174 53.01 -17.84 2.54
N GLN A 175 53.24 -18.08 1.25
CA GLN A 175 54.61 -18.07 0.71
C GLN A 175 55.16 -16.67 0.58
N GLN A 176 54.35 -15.65 0.25
CA GLN A 176 54.83 -14.26 0.32
C GLN A 176 55.23 -13.88 1.75
N ILE A 177 54.43 -14.22 2.76
CA ILE A 177 54.75 -13.98 4.18
C ILE A 177 56.00 -14.77 4.59
N THR A 178 56.11 -16.04 4.20
CA THR A 178 57.28 -16.87 4.53
C THR A 178 58.54 -16.39 3.82
N ALA A 179 58.45 -15.98 2.55
CA ALA A 179 59.55 -15.40 1.79
C ALA A 179 60.00 -14.06 2.39
N LEU A 180 59.05 -13.17 2.75
CA LEU A 180 59.34 -11.91 3.44
C LEU A 180 59.96 -12.15 4.81
N LYS A 181 59.44 -13.10 5.61
CA LYS A 181 60.04 -13.51 6.89
C LYS A 181 61.46 -14.03 6.70
N SER A 182 61.71 -14.86 5.69
CA SER A 182 63.06 -15.36 5.38
C SER A 182 64.01 -14.21 4.96
N ARG A 183 63.51 -13.20 4.24
CA ARG A 183 64.27 -12.03 3.81
C ARG A 183 64.55 -11.09 4.98
N ILE A 184 63.59 -10.89 5.87
CA ILE A 184 63.76 -10.15 7.12
C ILE A 184 64.79 -10.85 8.00
N ALA A 185 64.70 -12.17 8.17
CA ALA A 185 65.70 -12.94 8.91
C ALA A 185 67.10 -12.78 8.30
N LYS A 186 67.24 -12.90 6.98
CA LYS A 186 68.52 -12.67 6.27
C LYS A 186 69.05 -11.25 6.48
N LEU A 187 68.19 -10.23 6.41
CA LEU A 187 68.57 -8.84 6.65
C LEU A 187 68.96 -8.59 8.12
N GLN A 188 68.26 -9.23 9.06
CA GLN A 188 68.61 -9.21 10.49
C GLN A 188 69.97 -9.88 10.72
N THR A 189 70.24 -11.04 10.11
CA THR A 189 71.56 -11.69 10.19
C THR A 189 72.64 -10.83 9.55
N GLN A 190 72.36 -10.15 8.43
CA GLN A 190 73.30 -9.21 7.81
C GLN A 190 73.57 -7.97 8.68
N LEU A 191 72.58 -7.47 9.41
CA LEU A 191 72.75 -6.37 10.37
C LEU A 191 73.58 -6.83 11.58
N VAL A 192 73.31 -8.02 12.12
CA VAL A 192 74.07 -8.60 13.25
C VAL A 192 75.52 -8.89 12.86
N LEU A 193 75.77 -9.36 11.64
CA LEU A 193 77.12 -9.54 11.10
C LEU A 193 77.84 -8.21 10.90
N LYS A 194 77.13 -7.14 10.53
CA LYS A 194 77.69 -5.79 10.38
C LYS A 194 77.97 -5.11 11.73
N THR A 195 77.35 -5.56 12.82
CA THR A 195 77.62 -5.11 14.19
C THR A 195 78.71 -5.91 14.93
N HIS A 196 79.25 -6.99 14.34
CA HIS A 196 80.21 -7.88 15.00
C HIS A 196 81.59 -7.98 14.32
N SER A 197 82.04 -7.02 13.51
CA SER A 197 83.49 -6.88 13.27
C SER A 197 84.10 -6.01 14.38
N PRO A 198 85.01 -6.53 15.23
CA PRO A 198 85.61 -5.79 16.32
C PRO A 198 86.89 -5.07 15.88
N THR A 199 87.01 -3.80 16.27
CA THR A 199 88.21 -3.03 16.67
C THR A 199 87.73 -1.58 16.86
N GLU A 200 87.35 -1.20 18.09
CA GLU A 200 88.16 -0.41 19.04
C GLU A 200 88.46 1.01 18.48
N ASP A 201 88.14 2.14 19.12
CA ASP A 201 87.72 2.38 20.49
C ASP A 201 87.27 3.86 20.64
N VAL A 202 86.75 4.20 21.82
CA VAL A 202 86.52 5.56 22.39
C VAL A 202 85.12 6.18 22.23
N ILE A 203 84.31 5.81 23.22
CA ILE A 203 83.30 6.56 23.95
C ILE A 203 83.61 8.06 24.07
N TYR A 204 82.67 8.94 23.73
CA TYR A 204 82.08 9.92 24.66
C TYR A 204 80.73 10.40 24.16
N LYS A 205 79.81 10.51 25.13
CA LYS A 205 78.57 11.29 25.05
C LYS A 205 78.92 12.73 24.67
N ASP A 206 78.12 13.37 23.83
CA ASP A 206 77.22 14.41 24.34
C ASP A 206 76.22 14.90 23.29
N LYS A 207 75.00 15.09 23.79
CA LYS A 207 74.04 16.03 23.25
C LYS A 207 74.68 17.41 23.36
N GLU A 208 74.68 18.18 22.29
CA GLU A 208 74.14 19.54 22.30
C GLU A 208 74.32 20.19 20.92
N THR A 209 73.26 20.85 20.52
CA THR A 209 73.23 21.99 19.60
C THR A 209 74.54 22.76 19.53
N PHE A 210 75.16 22.83 18.35
CA PHE A 210 76.06 23.92 18.02
C PHE A 210 75.73 24.49 16.64
N SER A 211 74.96 25.57 16.70
CA SER A 211 74.70 26.51 15.62
C SER A 211 75.95 27.36 15.39
N GLY A 212 76.27 27.60 14.11
CA GLY A 212 76.53 28.93 13.58
C GLY A 212 77.73 29.75 14.08
N ALA A 213 78.31 30.46 13.11
CA ALA A 213 79.09 31.68 13.26
C ALA A 213 80.57 31.53 13.67
N THR A 214 81.42 31.74 12.65
CA THR A 214 82.48 32.75 12.64
C THR A 214 83.10 33.12 13.99
N LEU A 215 84.35 32.69 14.21
CA LEU A 215 85.28 33.50 14.99
C LEU A 215 86.69 33.39 14.42
N PHE A 216 87.22 34.57 14.12
CA PHE A 216 88.56 34.87 13.63
C PHE A 216 89.65 34.17 14.47
N GLY A 217 90.62 33.61 13.77
CA GLY A 217 91.87 33.08 14.33
C GLY A 217 93.02 33.33 13.38
N ALA A 218 93.18 34.57 12.93
CA ALA A 218 94.43 35.06 12.35
C ALA A 218 95.43 35.21 13.50
N ASN A 219 96.50 34.40 13.51
CA ASN A 219 97.72 34.71 14.23
C ASN A 219 98.92 33.98 13.58
N TYR A 220 99.77 34.79 12.98
CA TYR A 220 101.24 34.71 12.89
C TYR A 220 101.87 33.38 12.45
N PHE A 221 102.24 33.32 11.16
CA PHE A 221 103.61 33.00 10.81
C PHE A 221 104.16 34.08 9.89
N GLN A 222 105.39 34.46 10.22
CA GLN A 222 106.06 35.70 9.92
C GLN A 222 106.85 35.54 8.63
N ASP A 223 106.47 36.32 7.61
CA ASP A 223 107.32 36.60 6.46
C ASP A 223 108.54 37.39 6.95
N ASN A 224 109.73 36.88 6.67
CA ASN A 224 110.99 37.60 6.79
C ASN A 224 111.69 37.50 5.44
N ASP A 225 111.31 38.41 4.54
CA ASP A 225 112.10 38.77 3.37
C ASP A 225 112.90 40.03 3.72
N ASN A 226 114.24 39.91 3.72
CA ASN A 226 115.18 40.97 3.37
C ASN A 226 116.56 40.37 3.10
N ASP A 227 116.74 40.05 1.83
CA ASP A 227 117.88 40.35 0.96
C ASP A 227 119.24 40.79 1.54
N VAL A 228 120.31 40.25 0.94
CA VAL A 228 121.57 40.89 0.50
C VAL A 228 122.86 40.08 0.77
N LEU A 229 123.46 39.62 -0.35
CA LEU A 229 124.88 39.36 -0.69
C LEU A 229 125.76 38.42 0.16
N CYS A 230 126.17 37.29 -0.44
CA CYS A 230 127.61 37.04 -0.70
C CYS A 230 127.83 35.91 -1.72
N SER A 231 128.62 36.21 -2.74
CA SER A 231 129.10 35.35 -3.82
C SER A 231 130.13 34.32 -3.36
N SER A 232 130.05 33.06 -3.81
CA SER A 232 131.09 32.35 -4.59
C SER A 232 130.73 30.87 -4.85
N PRO A 233 131.19 30.23 -5.94
CA PRO A 233 130.58 29.02 -6.49
C PRO A 233 131.36 27.76 -6.11
N GLN A 234 130.71 26.80 -5.44
CA GLN A 234 131.23 25.42 -5.33
C GLN A 234 130.14 24.35 -5.45
N VAL A 235 130.07 23.87 -6.68
CA VAL A 235 129.71 22.55 -7.19
C VAL A 235 129.89 21.38 -6.19
N TYR A 236 128.88 20.49 -6.18
CA TYR A 236 128.76 19.15 -5.55
C TYR A 236 128.66 19.04 -4.02
N ASN A 237 127.44 18.78 -3.51
CA ASN A 237 127.07 17.53 -2.82
C ASN A 237 125.60 17.55 -2.36
N ASN A 238 124.84 16.53 -2.76
CA ASN A 238 123.43 16.31 -2.42
C ASN A 238 123.25 16.23 -0.89
N SER A 239 122.47 17.16 -0.32
CA SER A 239 122.15 17.20 1.11
C SER A 239 120.67 16.84 1.37
N PRO A 240 120.35 16.18 2.49
CA PRO A 240 118.99 15.72 2.86
C PRO A 240 117.91 16.82 2.91
N LYS A 241 118.30 18.11 2.92
CA LYS A 241 117.36 19.23 2.88
C LYS A 241 116.57 19.31 1.56
N LEU A 242 117.18 18.99 0.41
CA LEU A 242 116.47 19.00 -0.88
C LEU A 242 115.46 17.85 -0.96
N ASN A 243 115.83 16.67 -0.46
CA ASN A 243 114.92 15.52 -0.39
C ASN A 243 113.72 15.80 0.54
N HIS A 244 113.93 16.43 1.69
CA HIS A 244 112.82 16.81 2.58
C HIS A 244 111.88 17.87 1.99
N ILE A 245 112.38 18.80 1.18
CA ILE A 245 111.53 19.80 0.49
C ILE A 245 110.71 19.12 -0.61
N VAL A 246 111.32 18.23 -1.39
CA VAL A 246 110.62 17.45 -2.42
C VAL A 246 109.56 16.54 -1.81
N GLU A 247 109.88 15.85 -0.71
CA GLU A 247 108.94 15.00 0.03
C GLU A 247 107.79 15.81 0.63
N ARG A 248 108.08 16.97 1.26
CA ARG A 248 107.04 17.88 1.78
C ARG A 248 106.13 18.41 0.66
N ASN A 249 106.69 18.72 -0.51
CA ASN A 249 105.90 19.16 -1.65
C ASN A 249 105.08 18.02 -2.25
N ALA A 250 105.60 16.79 -2.28
CA ALA A 250 104.84 15.60 -2.68
C ALA A 250 103.67 15.32 -1.71
N ILE A 251 103.87 15.46 -0.40
CA ILE A 251 102.80 15.32 0.60
C ILE A 251 101.75 16.43 0.44
N LYS A 252 102.16 17.67 0.14
CA LYS A 252 101.24 18.77 -0.13
C LYS A 252 100.42 18.53 -1.40
N THR A 253 101.04 18.07 -2.49
CA THR A 253 100.32 17.79 -3.74
C THR A 253 99.37 16.60 -3.60
N THR A 254 99.74 15.55 -2.87
CA THR A 254 98.81 14.44 -2.57
C THR A 254 97.65 14.91 -1.71
N HIS A 255 97.88 15.75 -0.70
CA HIS A 255 96.81 16.32 0.14
C HIS A 255 95.87 17.24 -0.67
N ILE A 256 96.42 18.09 -1.55
CA ILE A 256 95.61 18.92 -2.46
C ILE A 256 94.77 18.04 -3.39
N THR A 257 95.36 16.97 -3.94
CA THR A 257 94.65 16.02 -4.81
C THR A 257 93.53 15.30 -4.04
N GLN A 258 93.77 14.91 -2.79
CA GLN A 258 92.76 14.31 -1.93
C GLN A 258 91.60 15.28 -1.66
N LEU A 259 91.89 16.53 -1.31
CA LEU A 259 90.85 17.56 -1.12
C LEU A 259 90.05 17.83 -2.42
N GLN A 260 90.69 17.78 -3.58
CA GLN A 260 90.01 17.92 -4.88
C GLN A 260 89.07 16.74 -5.14
N ASN A 261 89.50 15.52 -4.83
CA ASN A 261 88.66 14.32 -4.92
C ASN A 261 87.48 14.37 -3.94
N ASP A 262 87.73 14.79 -2.70
CA ASP A 262 86.68 14.96 -1.69
C ASP A 262 85.67 16.04 -2.08
N LYS A 263 86.14 17.17 -2.63
CA LYS A 263 85.28 18.21 -3.18
C LYS A 263 84.38 17.66 -4.29
N LYS A 264 84.95 16.93 -5.26
CA LYS A 264 84.18 16.33 -6.37
C LYS A 264 83.14 15.34 -5.84
N ARG A 265 83.52 14.50 -4.87
CA ARG A 265 82.61 13.55 -4.23
C ARG A 265 81.46 14.25 -3.51
N LEU A 266 81.74 15.33 -2.78
CA LEU A 266 80.70 16.13 -2.11
C LEU A 266 79.76 16.83 -3.11
N GLU A 267 80.27 17.29 -4.25
CA GLU A 267 79.44 17.85 -5.34
C GLU A 267 78.49 16.79 -5.93
N GLU A 268 78.98 15.56 -6.16
CA GLU A 268 78.17 14.43 -6.62
C GLU A 268 77.10 14.03 -5.59
N ASP A 269 77.47 13.95 -4.31
CA ASP A 269 76.54 13.67 -3.22
C ASP A 269 75.44 14.74 -3.11
N LEU A 270 75.80 16.02 -3.22
CA LEU A 270 74.87 17.15 -3.21
C LEU A 270 73.87 17.09 -4.38
N ASP A 271 74.33 16.74 -5.58
CA ASP A 271 73.45 16.54 -6.73
C ASP A 271 72.52 15.33 -6.57
N SER A 272 73.01 14.25 -5.96
CA SER A 272 72.19 13.08 -5.65
C SER A 272 71.07 13.43 -4.64
N ILE A 273 71.38 14.22 -3.61
CA ILE A 273 70.43 14.69 -2.60
C ILE A 273 69.41 15.65 -3.22
N LYS A 274 69.82 16.55 -4.12
CA LYS A 274 68.87 17.43 -4.84
C LYS A 274 67.86 16.62 -5.66
N ARG A 275 68.31 15.59 -6.37
CA ARG A 275 67.42 14.71 -7.15
C ARG A 275 66.44 13.95 -6.26
N THR A 276 66.90 13.41 -5.13
CA THR A 276 66.01 12.70 -4.18
C THR A 276 65.02 13.64 -3.50
N HIS A 277 65.44 14.86 -3.18
CA HIS A 277 64.57 15.91 -2.65
C HIS A 277 63.46 16.28 -3.66
N GLN A 278 63.80 16.49 -4.94
CA GLN A 278 62.81 16.76 -5.99
C GLN A 278 61.82 15.61 -6.17
N LYS A 279 62.29 14.36 -6.21
CA LYS A 279 61.43 13.17 -6.27
C LYS A 279 60.48 13.10 -5.08
N THR A 280 60.97 13.38 -3.88
CA THR A 280 60.17 13.38 -2.66
C THR A 280 59.13 14.50 -2.68
N LYS A 281 59.50 15.69 -3.16
CA LYS A 281 58.58 16.82 -3.33
C LYS A 281 57.43 16.50 -4.28
N LEU A 282 57.72 15.89 -5.43
CA LEU A 282 56.67 15.44 -6.37
C LEU A 282 55.77 14.38 -5.75
N ARG A 283 56.34 13.40 -5.02
CA ARG A 283 55.57 12.38 -4.30
C ARG A 283 54.64 13.01 -3.26
N ILE A 284 55.13 13.96 -2.47
CA ILE A 284 54.31 14.67 -1.47
C ILE A 284 53.16 15.42 -2.14
N ASN A 285 53.41 16.11 -3.26
CA ASN A 285 52.36 16.80 -4.00
C ASN A 285 51.29 15.84 -4.54
N ASN A 286 51.69 14.70 -5.10
CA ASN A 286 50.74 13.69 -5.58
C ASN A 286 49.91 13.11 -4.42
N LEU A 287 50.55 12.76 -3.30
CA LEU A 287 49.86 12.27 -2.11
C LEU A 287 48.89 13.32 -1.54
N LEU A 288 49.25 14.60 -1.58
CA LEU A 288 48.37 15.68 -1.14
C LEU A 288 47.14 15.81 -2.05
N GLN A 289 47.31 15.65 -3.36
CA GLN A 289 46.21 15.65 -4.31
C GLN A 289 45.29 14.44 -4.10
N GLU A 290 45.84 13.24 -3.95
CA GLU A 290 45.08 12.03 -3.61
C GLU A 290 44.30 12.21 -2.30
N GLN A 291 44.93 12.81 -1.28
CA GLN A 291 44.25 13.11 -0.01
C GLN A 291 43.06 14.06 -0.21
N LYS A 292 43.19 15.06 -1.09
CA LYS A 292 42.10 16.00 -1.41
C LYS A 292 40.95 15.28 -2.12
N ASP A 293 41.27 14.44 -3.10
CA ASP A 293 40.26 13.68 -3.85
C ASP A 293 39.53 12.68 -2.96
N LEU A 294 40.25 11.98 -2.06
CA LEU A 294 39.63 11.11 -1.05
C LEU A 294 38.72 11.89 -0.09
N LYS A 295 39.13 13.08 0.37
CA LYS A 295 38.26 13.93 1.20
C LYS A 295 36.98 14.33 0.46
N GLN A 296 37.07 14.67 -0.82
CA GLN A 296 35.89 14.99 -1.63
C GLN A 296 34.95 13.78 -1.79
N GLN A 297 35.51 12.59 -2.02
CA GLN A 297 34.73 11.34 -2.07
C GLN A 297 34.03 11.06 -0.73
N ILE A 298 34.71 11.25 0.40
CA ILE A 298 34.11 11.10 1.73
C ILE A 298 32.93 12.07 1.91
N VAL A 299 33.10 13.35 1.57
CA VAL A 299 32.03 14.35 1.66
C VAL A 299 30.84 13.98 0.77
N PHE A 300 31.10 13.50 -0.45
CA PHE A 300 30.04 13.04 -1.36
C PHE A 300 29.26 11.85 -0.77
N LEU A 301 29.96 10.88 -0.19
CA LEU A 301 29.32 9.73 0.47
C LEU A 301 28.48 10.16 1.68
N ILE A 302 28.97 11.09 2.49
CA ILE A 302 28.19 11.66 3.61
C ILE A 302 26.92 12.33 3.11
N GLN A 303 27.02 13.12 2.03
CA GLN A 303 25.87 13.79 1.44
C GLN A 303 24.84 12.80 0.90
N LYS A 304 25.30 11.71 0.26
CA LYS A 304 24.42 10.63 -0.17
C LYS A 304 23.73 9.94 1.02
N GLY A 305 24.47 9.68 2.09
CA GLY A 305 23.92 9.11 3.32
C GLY A 305 22.81 9.96 3.94
N LYS A 306 22.94 11.30 3.90
CA LYS A 306 21.87 12.20 4.37
C LYS A 306 20.57 12.05 3.59
N HIS A 307 20.65 11.87 2.28
CA HIS A 307 19.45 11.66 1.46
C HIS A 307 18.79 10.30 1.76
N ASP A 308 19.59 9.29 2.10
CA ASP A 308 19.07 8.00 2.56
C ASP A 308 18.40 8.15 3.95
N ASP A 309 18.99 8.95 4.85
CA ASP A 309 18.38 9.28 6.16
C ASP A 309 17.05 10.03 6.01
N GLU A 310 16.98 11.03 5.12
CA GLU A 310 15.74 11.77 4.79
C GLU A 310 14.64 10.82 4.24
N LEU A 311 15.04 9.83 3.42
CA LEU A 311 14.14 8.81 2.91
C LEU A 311 13.65 7.89 4.04
N VAL A 312 14.54 7.45 4.93
CA VAL A 312 14.19 6.63 6.09
C VAL A 312 13.23 7.39 7.00
N GLU A 313 13.50 8.66 7.30
CA GLU A 313 12.62 9.51 8.10
C GLU A 313 11.23 9.66 7.45
N SER A 314 11.17 9.91 6.13
CA SER A 314 9.91 9.99 5.37
C SER A 314 9.12 8.69 5.41
N LEU A 315 9.80 7.54 5.33
CA LEU A 315 9.17 6.22 5.42
C LEU A 315 8.67 5.92 6.84
N VAL A 316 9.45 6.27 7.87
CA VAL A 316 9.04 6.13 9.28
C VAL A 316 7.82 6.99 9.56
N GLN A 317 7.82 8.26 9.15
CA GLN A 317 6.68 9.16 9.32
C GLN A 317 5.42 8.62 8.65
N ARG A 318 5.53 8.14 7.40
CA ARG A 318 4.40 7.50 6.69
C ARG A 318 3.89 6.26 7.43
N ASN A 319 4.79 5.46 8.00
CA ASN A 319 4.42 4.27 8.75
C ASN A 319 3.71 4.61 10.07
N ASP A 320 4.16 5.65 10.77
CA ASP A 320 3.52 6.16 11.99
C ASP A 320 2.11 6.69 11.68
N ASP A 321 1.95 7.44 10.58
CA ASP A 321 0.64 7.92 10.12
C ASP A 321 -0.32 6.76 9.84
N LEU A 322 0.14 5.73 9.13
CA LEU A 322 -0.65 4.51 8.87
C LEU A 322 -1.01 3.77 10.16
N GLN A 323 -0.08 3.67 11.11
CA GLN A 323 -0.35 3.03 12.40
C GLN A 323 -1.39 3.82 13.21
N ASN A 324 -1.34 5.16 13.15
CA ASN A 324 -2.31 6.04 13.79
C ASN A 324 -3.69 5.94 13.14
N GLU A 325 -3.76 5.87 11.80
CA GLU A 325 -5.01 5.65 11.08
C GLU A 325 -5.63 4.28 11.41
N LEU A 326 -4.80 3.24 11.52
CA LEU A 326 -5.26 1.89 11.90
C LEU A 326 -5.80 1.87 13.34
N LYS A 327 -5.11 2.51 14.30
CA LYS A 327 -5.62 2.69 15.68
C LYS A 327 -6.95 3.43 15.70
N ARG A 328 -7.09 4.50 14.92
CA ARG A 328 -8.34 5.27 14.81
C ARG A 328 -9.46 4.44 14.19
N MET A 329 -9.19 3.69 13.13
CA MET A 329 -10.16 2.79 12.50
C MET A 329 -10.59 1.67 13.45
N ASN A 330 -9.67 1.12 14.22
CA ASN A 330 -10.00 0.12 15.23
C ASN A 330 -10.92 0.69 16.32
N GLN A 331 -10.62 1.89 16.82
CA GLN A 331 -11.47 2.58 17.78
C GLN A 331 -12.89 2.82 17.24
N ILE A 332 -13.00 3.31 15.99
CA ILE A 332 -14.30 3.50 15.32
C ILE A 332 -15.04 2.17 15.16
N ASN A 333 -14.33 1.07 14.87
CA ASN A 333 -14.96 -0.25 14.75
C ASN A 333 -15.48 -0.75 16.10
N ILE A 334 -14.71 -0.60 17.18
CA ILE A 334 -15.15 -0.95 18.55
C ILE A 334 -16.42 -0.17 18.92
N GLU A 335 -16.48 1.13 18.62
CA GLU A 335 -17.67 1.94 18.88
C GLU A 335 -18.88 1.50 18.04
N LYS A 336 -18.65 1.14 16.77
CA LYS A 336 -19.70 0.58 15.91
C LYS A 336 -20.19 -0.78 16.41
N ASP A 337 -19.30 -1.63 16.90
CA ASP A 337 -19.65 -2.93 17.47
C ASP A 337 -20.51 -2.76 18.72
N LYS A 338 -20.12 -1.87 19.63
CA LYS A 338 -20.94 -1.52 20.82
C LYS A 338 -22.32 -1.01 20.42
N LYS A 339 -22.40 -0.14 19.40
CA LYS A 339 -23.69 0.37 18.91
C LYS A 339 -24.54 -0.74 18.28
N ARG A 340 -23.94 -1.68 17.55
CA ARG A 340 -24.63 -2.86 17.00
C ARG A 340 -25.15 -3.75 18.11
N GLU A 341 -24.36 -3.99 19.14
CA GLU A 341 -24.74 -4.80 20.31
C GLU A 341 -25.93 -4.18 21.06
N LEU A 342 -25.88 -2.87 21.33
CA LEU A 342 -27.01 -2.14 21.93
C LEU A 342 -28.28 -2.25 21.09
N LEU A 343 -28.18 -2.05 19.77
CA LEU A 343 -29.33 -2.16 18.87
C LEU A 343 -29.90 -3.59 18.83
N SER A 344 -29.02 -4.60 18.88
CA SER A 344 -29.43 -6.00 18.94
C SER A 344 -30.15 -6.33 20.24
N GLN A 345 -29.70 -5.75 21.36
CA GLN A 345 -30.36 -5.91 22.65
C GLN A 345 -31.73 -5.24 22.67
N GLU A 346 -31.85 -4.02 22.12
CA GLU A 346 -33.13 -3.34 21.95
C GLU A 346 -34.12 -4.14 21.08
N LEU A 347 -33.65 -4.69 19.95
CA LEU A 347 -34.46 -5.56 19.09
C LEU A 347 -34.94 -6.82 19.81
N SER A 348 -34.07 -7.47 20.59
CA SER A 348 -34.44 -8.65 21.37
C SER A 348 -35.49 -8.32 22.43
N ASN A 349 -35.33 -7.21 23.15
CA ASN A 349 -36.31 -6.75 24.13
C ASN A 349 -37.66 -6.42 23.48
N PHE A 350 -37.63 -5.79 22.30
CA PHE A 350 -38.84 -5.49 21.53
C PHE A 350 -39.54 -6.77 21.05
N GLU A 351 -38.79 -7.75 20.55
CA GLU A 351 -39.32 -9.04 20.13
C GLU A 351 -39.94 -9.81 21.30
N GLN A 352 -39.31 -9.81 22.47
CA GLN A 352 -39.88 -10.38 23.69
C GLN A 352 -41.20 -9.71 24.07
N THR A 353 -41.25 -8.37 24.03
CA THR A 353 -42.46 -7.60 24.34
C THR A 353 -43.59 -7.92 23.37
N LYS A 354 -43.29 -7.94 22.06
CA LYS A 354 -44.24 -8.33 21.02
C LYS A 354 -44.72 -9.75 21.21
N ASN A 355 -43.84 -10.70 21.54
CA ASN A 355 -44.22 -12.09 21.78
C ASN A 355 -45.12 -12.24 23.02
N MET A 356 -44.88 -11.45 24.07
CA MET A 356 -45.79 -11.40 25.23
C MET A 356 -47.17 -10.85 24.84
N GLU A 357 -47.22 -9.83 23.99
CA GLU A 357 -48.48 -9.25 23.52
C GLU A 357 -49.25 -10.18 22.58
N ILE A 358 -48.55 -10.87 21.67
CA ILE A 358 -49.14 -11.90 20.81
C ILE A 358 -49.78 -13.00 21.66
N LYS A 359 -49.07 -13.51 22.68
CA LYS A 359 -49.63 -14.53 23.58
C LYS A 359 -50.91 -14.07 24.28
N LYS A 360 -50.97 -12.80 24.71
CA LYS A 360 -52.19 -12.22 25.31
C LYS A 360 -53.34 -12.18 24.31
N LEU A 361 -53.08 -11.80 23.07
CA LEU A 361 -54.10 -11.76 22.02
C LEU A 361 -54.57 -13.18 21.65
N GLU A 362 -53.67 -14.15 21.58
CA GLU A 362 -54.01 -15.56 21.36
C GLU A 362 -54.92 -16.10 22.47
N GLU A 363 -54.64 -15.76 23.73
CA GLU A 363 -55.48 -16.12 24.87
C GLU A 363 -56.88 -15.52 24.76
N ILE A 364 -56.99 -14.22 24.44
CA ILE A 364 -58.29 -13.55 24.23
C ILE A 364 -59.06 -14.17 23.05
N ILE A 365 -58.37 -14.51 21.96
CA ILE A 365 -59.01 -15.17 20.80
C ILE A 365 -59.53 -16.55 21.21
N ASN A 366 -58.75 -17.31 21.97
CA ASN A 366 -59.16 -18.63 22.45
C ASN A 366 -60.39 -18.55 23.37
N GLU A 367 -60.41 -17.60 24.31
CA GLU A 367 -61.57 -17.32 25.16
C GLU A 367 -62.81 -16.94 24.34
N LYS A 368 -62.65 -16.08 23.33
CA LYS A 368 -63.75 -15.69 22.43
C LYS A 368 -64.26 -16.86 21.60
N ASN A 369 -63.37 -17.69 21.07
CA ASN A 369 -63.76 -18.88 20.30
C ASN A 369 -64.54 -19.87 21.18
N GLN A 370 -64.10 -20.09 22.42
CA GLN A 370 -64.83 -20.93 23.38
C GLN A 370 -66.21 -20.35 23.74
N CYS A 371 -66.33 -19.02 23.84
CA CYS A 371 -67.62 -18.35 24.03
C CYS A 371 -68.55 -18.53 22.82
N ILE A 372 -68.02 -18.40 21.60
CA ILE A 372 -68.76 -18.63 20.35
C ILE A 372 -69.24 -20.08 20.27
N GLU A 373 -68.39 -21.04 20.61
CA GLU A 373 -68.74 -22.48 20.62
C GLU A 373 -69.89 -22.76 21.60
N ASN A 374 -69.82 -22.23 22.82
CA ASN A 374 -70.91 -22.32 23.81
C ASN A 374 -72.22 -21.66 23.32
N LEU A 375 -72.14 -20.53 22.61
CA LEU A 375 -73.31 -19.84 22.06
C LEU A 375 -73.92 -20.63 20.88
N ASN A 376 -73.08 -21.22 20.04
CA ASN A 376 -73.51 -22.07 18.93
C ASN A 376 -74.21 -23.34 19.46
N GLU A 377 -73.67 -24.00 20.49
CA GLU A 377 -74.35 -25.13 21.14
C GLU A 377 -75.72 -24.75 21.71
N ARG A 378 -75.83 -23.54 22.30
CA ARG A 378 -77.11 -23.00 22.78
C ARG A 378 -78.09 -22.70 21.64
N LEU A 379 -77.61 -22.18 20.51
CA LEU A 379 -78.44 -21.96 19.32
C LEU A 379 -78.92 -23.29 18.74
N ASP A 380 -78.05 -24.30 18.65
CA ASP A 380 -78.40 -25.62 18.13
C ASP A 380 -79.46 -26.30 19.01
N THR A 381 -79.31 -26.23 20.33
CA THR A 381 -80.31 -26.77 21.28
C THR A 381 -81.65 -26.04 21.18
N ILE A 382 -81.65 -24.70 21.04
CA ILE A 382 -82.88 -23.91 20.82
C ILE A 382 -83.52 -24.29 19.48
N ASN A 383 -82.77 -24.36 18.39
CA ASN A 383 -83.26 -24.73 17.08
C ASN A 383 -83.85 -26.14 17.07
N GLN A 384 -83.19 -27.12 17.70
CA GLN A 384 -83.71 -28.48 17.88
C GLN A 384 -85.01 -28.47 18.71
N SER A 385 -85.09 -27.69 19.77
CA SER A 385 -86.29 -27.57 20.59
C SER A 385 -87.46 -26.95 19.82
N GLN A 386 -87.22 -25.93 19.00
CA GLN A 386 -88.21 -25.29 18.14
C GLN A 386 -88.70 -26.23 17.04
N MET A 387 -87.81 -26.99 16.40
CA MET A 387 -88.20 -28.00 15.40
C MET A 387 -89.03 -29.13 16.02
N ASN A 388 -88.69 -29.56 17.24
CA ASN A 388 -89.47 -30.55 17.98
C ASN A 388 -90.85 -30.00 18.39
N GLN A 389 -90.94 -28.73 18.79
CA GLN A 389 -92.22 -28.07 19.07
C GLN A 389 -93.09 -27.94 17.80
N LEU A 390 -92.49 -27.55 16.67
CA LEU A 390 -93.19 -27.41 15.40
C LEU A 390 -93.68 -28.78 14.88
N ASN A 391 -92.88 -29.84 15.01
CA ASN A 391 -93.29 -31.20 14.68
C ASN A 391 -94.43 -31.71 15.58
N ASN A 392 -94.40 -31.38 16.87
CA ASN A 392 -95.49 -31.74 17.79
C ASN A 392 -96.79 -30.97 17.45
N GLN A 393 -96.71 -29.69 17.07
CA GLN A 393 -97.87 -28.92 16.59
C GLN A 393 -98.42 -29.46 15.27
N LEU A 394 -97.57 -29.89 14.33
CA LEU A 394 -98.02 -30.57 13.10
C LEU A 394 -98.74 -31.90 13.41
N THR A 395 -98.26 -32.63 14.42
CA THR A 395 -98.83 -33.93 14.82
C THR A 395 -100.16 -33.76 15.57
N GLU A 396 -100.35 -32.67 16.31
CA GLU A 396 -101.62 -32.31 16.94
C GLU A 396 -102.63 -31.73 15.95
N GLN A 397 -102.20 -30.92 14.96
CA GLN A 397 -103.07 -30.45 13.88
C GLN A 397 -103.52 -31.58 12.94
N SER A 398 -102.67 -32.60 12.73
CA SER A 398 -103.02 -33.81 11.96
C SER A 398 -104.07 -34.70 12.65
N LYS A 399 -104.33 -34.49 13.95
CA LYS A 399 -105.35 -35.25 14.71
C LYS A 399 -106.72 -34.55 14.75
N LEU A 400 -106.87 -33.35 14.18
CA LEU A 400 -108.10 -32.55 14.32
C LEU A 400 -108.69 -31.99 13.02
N ASN A 401 -108.30 -32.48 11.83
CA ASN A 401 -109.00 -32.12 10.58
C ASN A 401 -108.93 -33.22 9.51
N GLU A 402 -109.91 -34.12 9.52
CA GLU A 402 -110.44 -34.73 8.29
C GLU A 402 -111.32 -33.68 7.60
N MET A 403 -110.73 -32.75 6.85
CA MET A 403 -111.46 -31.98 5.84
C MET A 403 -110.49 -31.44 4.78
N GLU A 404 -110.37 -32.20 3.69
CA GLU A 404 -109.73 -31.79 2.45
C GLU A 404 -110.42 -30.55 1.87
N SER A 405 -109.89 -29.35 2.09
CA SER A 405 -110.11 -28.21 1.18
C SER A 405 -109.20 -26.99 1.41
N LEU A 406 -108.43 -26.89 2.51
CA LEU A 406 -107.58 -25.71 2.79
C LEU A 406 -106.08 -26.02 2.91
N HIS A 407 -105.67 -27.28 2.76
CA HIS A 407 -104.29 -27.72 3.01
C HIS A 407 -103.29 -27.43 1.87
N TYR A 408 -103.75 -26.91 0.73
CA TYR A 408 -102.87 -26.55 -0.38
C TYR A 408 -102.11 -25.23 -0.16
N ASP A 409 -102.67 -24.29 0.62
CA ASP A 409 -102.12 -22.93 0.74
C ASP A 409 -101.02 -22.81 1.83
N GLU A 410 -101.18 -23.50 2.96
CA GLU A 410 -100.20 -23.47 4.06
C GLU A 410 -98.89 -24.21 3.72
N LYS A 411 -98.98 -25.33 2.98
CA LYS A 411 -97.81 -26.09 2.52
C LYS A 411 -97.02 -25.32 1.48
N HIS A 412 -97.70 -24.58 0.59
CA HIS A 412 -97.07 -23.72 -0.40
C HIS A 412 -96.36 -22.54 0.27
N ASN A 413 -96.95 -21.95 1.31
CA ASN A 413 -96.32 -20.91 2.13
C ASN A 413 -95.09 -21.41 2.88
N LEU A 414 -95.13 -22.60 3.48
CA LEU A 414 -93.98 -23.16 4.19
C LEU A 414 -92.81 -23.46 3.24
N GLN A 415 -93.11 -24.02 2.06
CA GLN A 415 -92.12 -24.30 1.03
C GLN A 415 -91.55 -23.02 0.41
N HIS A 416 -92.37 -21.97 0.29
CA HIS A 416 -91.93 -20.64 -0.14
C HIS A 416 -91.02 -19.98 0.92
N ILE A 417 -91.35 -20.06 2.21
CA ILE A 417 -90.52 -19.56 3.30
C ILE A 417 -89.17 -20.32 3.35
N GLN A 418 -89.20 -21.65 3.18
CA GLN A 418 -87.96 -22.44 3.08
C GLN A 418 -87.09 -22.01 1.90
N ASN A 419 -87.68 -21.82 0.72
CA ASN A 419 -86.95 -21.37 -0.46
C ASN A 419 -86.35 -19.96 -0.26
N LEU A 420 -87.10 -19.03 0.31
CA LEU A 420 -86.60 -17.69 0.66
C LEU A 420 -85.50 -17.73 1.74
N THR A 421 -85.57 -18.69 2.66
CA THR A 421 -84.53 -18.89 3.69
C THR A 421 -83.25 -19.43 3.07
N ILE A 422 -83.35 -20.39 2.15
CA ILE A 422 -82.20 -20.93 1.39
C ILE A 422 -81.57 -19.84 0.53
N GLU A 423 -82.39 -19.01 -0.14
CA GLU A 423 -81.90 -17.89 -0.95
C GLU A 423 -81.21 -16.83 -0.09
N ARG A 424 -81.82 -16.44 1.03
CA ARG A 424 -81.21 -15.54 2.03
C ARG A 424 -79.86 -16.09 2.52
N ASP A 425 -79.79 -17.35 2.90
CA ASP A 425 -78.57 -17.97 3.43
C ASP A 425 -77.50 -18.11 2.34
N GLY A 426 -77.90 -18.37 1.09
CA GLY A 426 -77.02 -18.33 -0.07
C GLY A 426 -76.45 -16.94 -0.33
N LEU A 427 -77.27 -15.89 -0.21
CA LEU A 427 -76.84 -14.49 -0.33
C LEU A 427 -75.91 -14.08 0.82
N VAL A 428 -76.19 -14.49 2.05
CA VAL A 428 -75.31 -14.23 3.20
C VAL A 428 -73.94 -14.87 2.99
N LYS A 429 -73.90 -16.16 2.58
CA LYS A 429 -72.63 -16.83 2.25
C LYS A 429 -71.88 -16.17 1.10
N LEU A 430 -72.59 -15.65 0.09
CA LEU A 430 -71.97 -14.90 -0.99
C LEU A 430 -71.34 -13.60 -0.47
N VAL A 431 -72.04 -12.86 0.39
CA VAL A 431 -71.53 -11.64 1.02
C VAL A 431 -70.31 -11.93 1.89
N GLU A 432 -70.36 -12.94 2.76
CA GLU A 432 -69.22 -13.37 3.58
C GLU A 432 -67.99 -13.73 2.71
N ASN A 433 -68.20 -14.41 1.59
CA ASN A 433 -67.12 -14.79 0.68
C ASN A 433 -66.54 -13.57 -0.06
N MET A 434 -67.40 -12.60 -0.43
CA MET A 434 -66.95 -11.33 -1.00
C MET A 434 -66.19 -10.48 0.02
N GLU A 435 -66.65 -10.41 1.26
CA GLU A 435 -65.97 -9.72 2.36
C GLU A 435 -64.59 -10.34 2.64
N TYR A 436 -64.52 -11.67 2.74
CA TYR A 436 -63.26 -12.39 2.89
C TYR A 436 -62.30 -12.09 1.74
N ARG A 437 -62.80 -12.07 0.50
CA ARG A 437 -61.97 -11.74 -0.68
C ARG A 437 -61.50 -10.29 -0.67
N ILE A 438 -62.32 -9.35 -0.21
CA ILE A 438 -61.94 -7.94 -0.05
C ILE A 438 -60.84 -7.82 1.01
N GLU A 439 -60.96 -8.50 2.14
CA GLU A 439 -59.98 -8.49 3.22
C GLU A 439 -58.63 -9.10 2.78
N GLU A 440 -58.66 -10.20 2.01
CA GLU A 440 -57.47 -10.79 1.40
C GLU A 440 -56.75 -9.82 0.45
N LEU A 441 -57.50 -9.17 -0.45
CA LEU A 441 -56.96 -8.17 -1.38
C LEU A 441 -56.43 -6.94 -0.65
N PHE A 442 -57.07 -6.53 0.45
CA PHE A 442 -56.62 -5.43 1.28
C PHE A 442 -55.28 -5.74 1.96
N ASN A 443 -55.14 -6.95 2.51
CA ASN A 443 -53.90 -7.43 3.12
C ASN A 443 -52.75 -7.55 2.09
N GLU A 444 -53.06 -8.06 0.89
CA GLU A 444 -52.08 -8.13 -0.20
C GLU A 444 -51.62 -6.73 -0.64
N LYS A 445 -52.55 -5.79 -0.81
CA LYS A 445 -52.25 -4.39 -1.10
C LYS A 445 -51.34 -3.77 -0.04
N MET A 446 -51.67 -3.96 1.25
CA MET A 446 -50.87 -3.44 2.37
C MET A 446 -49.43 -3.97 2.33
N LYS A 447 -49.26 -5.27 2.04
CA LYS A 447 -47.93 -5.90 1.91
C LYS A 447 -47.13 -5.32 0.74
N LEU A 448 -47.77 -5.10 -0.40
CA LEU A 448 -47.13 -4.47 -1.58
C LEU A 448 -46.77 -3.00 -1.32
N GLU A 449 -47.63 -2.24 -0.62
CA GLU A 449 -47.33 -0.87 -0.19
C GLU A 449 -46.11 -0.82 0.74
N MET A 450 -46.00 -1.75 1.70
CA MET A 450 -44.82 -1.86 2.55
C MET A 450 -43.55 -2.15 1.75
N GLN A 451 -43.61 -3.10 0.81
CA GLN A 451 -42.47 -3.43 -0.07
C GLN A 451 -42.06 -2.23 -0.95
N ASN A 452 -43.03 -1.51 -1.52
CA ASN A 452 -42.76 -0.30 -2.30
C ASN A 452 -42.16 0.83 -1.45
N ALA A 453 -42.63 1.02 -0.22
CA ALA A 453 -42.03 1.97 0.71
C ALA A 453 -40.58 1.59 1.06
N GLU A 454 -40.28 0.29 1.19
CA GLU A 454 -38.93 -0.20 1.46
C GLU A 454 -37.99 -0.03 0.25
N LEU A 455 -38.47 -0.33 -0.97
CA LEU A 455 -37.74 -0.08 -2.22
C LEU A 455 -37.46 1.42 -2.42
N THR A 456 -38.42 2.27 -2.09
CA THR A 456 -38.26 3.73 -2.14
C THR A 456 -37.20 4.19 -1.15
N ARG A 457 -37.21 3.68 0.10
CA ARG A 457 -36.14 3.94 1.09
C ARG A 457 -34.77 3.46 0.61
N LYS A 458 -34.68 2.26 0.02
CA LYS A 458 -33.42 1.70 -0.51
C LYS A 458 -32.88 2.51 -1.69
N THR A 459 -33.76 3.09 -2.50
CA THR A 459 -33.38 3.93 -3.65
C THR A 459 -32.91 5.31 -3.19
N ILE A 460 -33.56 5.90 -2.20
CA ILE A 460 -33.15 7.18 -1.59
C ILE A 460 -31.84 7.02 -0.80
N ALA A 461 -31.62 5.87 -0.15
CA ALA A 461 -30.35 5.57 0.54
C ALA A 461 -29.15 5.39 -0.42
N LYS A 462 -29.40 5.03 -1.69
CA LYS A 462 -28.37 4.92 -2.74
C LYS A 462 -28.07 6.22 -3.49
N SER A 463 -28.85 7.29 -3.29
CA SER A 463 -28.73 8.54 -4.05
C SER A 463 -28.13 9.74 -3.32
N TYR A 464 -27.42 9.53 -2.19
CA TYR A 464 -26.52 10.54 -1.63
C TYR A 464 -25.22 10.66 -2.44
N SER A 465 -25.32 11.10 -3.69
CA SER A 465 -24.22 11.68 -4.50
C SER A 465 -24.66 12.32 -5.82
N ILE A 466 -25.94 12.42 -6.14
CA ILE A 466 -26.37 13.10 -7.37
C ILE A 466 -27.07 14.40 -7.02
N LYS A 467 -26.40 15.48 -7.45
CA LYS A 467 -26.86 16.86 -7.41
C LYS A 467 -28.35 16.94 -7.74
N LYS A 468 -29.03 17.64 -6.84
CA LYS A 468 -30.29 18.37 -7.01
C LYS A 468 -30.44 18.89 -8.44
N SER A 469 -31.19 18.18 -9.27
CA SER A 469 -31.79 18.75 -10.49
C SER A 469 -32.97 17.90 -10.96
N LEU A 470 -34.12 18.57 -10.98
CA LEU A 470 -35.22 18.42 -11.92
C LEU A 470 -36.10 17.15 -11.83
N LEU A 471 -37.10 17.24 -10.95
CA LEU A 471 -38.46 16.80 -11.30
C LEU A 471 -39.41 17.98 -11.04
N PRO A 472 -40.25 18.36 -12.02
CA PRO A 472 -41.15 19.50 -11.90
C PRO A 472 -42.40 19.08 -11.12
N SER A 473 -42.51 19.45 -9.84
CA SER A 473 -43.80 19.46 -9.14
C SER A 473 -43.89 20.56 -8.08
N GLU A 474 -43.35 21.75 -8.36
CA GLU A 474 -43.65 22.96 -7.59
C GLU A 474 -44.85 23.69 -8.20
N LYS A 475 -46.05 23.09 -8.10
CA LYS A 475 -47.32 23.84 -8.27
C LYS A 475 -48.47 23.37 -7.36
N PHE A 476 -48.28 22.37 -6.48
CA PHE A 476 -49.40 21.79 -5.71
C PHE A 476 -49.56 22.27 -4.26
N ASN A 477 -48.67 23.12 -3.75
CA ASN A 477 -48.78 23.59 -2.36
C ASN A 477 -49.77 24.76 -2.17
N GLN A 478 -50.15 25.49 -3.22
CA GLN A 478 -51.18 26.53 -3.14
C GLN A 478 -52.62 25.99 -3.27
N ASN A 479 -52.80 24.75 -3.73
CA ASN A 479 -54.12 24.19 -4.00
C ASN A 479 -54.77 23.46 -2.80
N LYS A 480 -54.04 23.10 -1.75
CA LYS A 480 -54.60 22.26 -0.67
C LYS A 480 -55.57 23.02 0.24
N GLU A 481 -55.22 24.24 0.64
CA GLU A 481 -56.13 25.10 1.43
C GLU A 481 -57.35 25.51 0.59
N GLN A 482 -57.16 25.79 -0.71
CA GLN A 482 -58.26 26.10 -1.63
C GLN A 482 -59.20 24.90 -1.85
N LEU A 483 -58.65 23.68 -1.90
CA LEU A 483 -59.42 22.45 -2.07
C LEU A 483 -60.22 22.10 -0.81
N ILE A 484 -59.64 22.26 0.38
CA ILE A 484 -60.35 22.08 1.65
C ILE A 484 -61.49 23.09 1.75
N ASN A 485 -61.24 24.36 1.43
CA ASN A 485 -62.26 25.40 1.40
C ASN A 485 -63.38 25.11 0.39
N TYR A 486 -63.07 24.51 -0.76
CA TYR A 486 -64.08 24.10 -1.74
C TYR A 486 -64.92 22.91 -1.24
N LEU A 487 -64.29 21.92 -0.62
CA LEU A 487 -64.96 20.71 -0.10
C LEU A 487 -65.86 21.01 1.10
N THR A 488 -65.54 22.05 1.88
CA THR A 488 -66.36 22.50 3.01
C THR A 488 -67.46 23.49 2.58
N HIS A 489 -67.39 24.02 1.36
CA HIS A 489 -68.39 24.95 0.83
C HIS A 489 -69.67 24.23 0.39
N GLN A 490 -70.80 24.93 0.50
CA GLN A 490 -72.12 24.44 0.11
C GLN A 490 -72.22 24.14 -1.41
N ASP A 491 -71.37 24.78 -2.21
CA ASP A 491 -71.34 24.61 -3.67
C ASP A 491 -70.91 23.21 -4.09
N TYR A 492 -70.10 22.51 -3.29
CA TYR A 492 -69.72 21.13 -3.55
C TYR A 492 -70.93 20.17 -3.52
N ILE A 493 -71.86 20.40 -2.59
CA ILE A 493 -73.12 19.64 -2.52
C ILE A 493 -73.96 19.93 -3.77
N ASN A 494 -74.06 21.19 -4.17
CA ASN A 494 -74.84 21.60 -5.33
C ASN A 494 -74.28 21.00 -6.64
N ASP A 495 -72.96 20.97 -6.78
CA ASP A 495 -72.28 20.38 -7.93
C ASP A 495 -72.46 18.87 -7.99
N ILE A 496 -72.35 18.14 -6.87
CA ILE A 496 -72.62 16.70 -6.82
C ILE A 496 -74.09 16.42 -7.16
N ILE A 497 -75.01 17.20 -6.60
CA ILE A 497 -76.45 17.06 -6.86
C ILE A 497 -76.74 17.27 -8.35
N SER A 498 -76.06 18.23 -9.01
CA SER A 498 -76.24 18.50 -10.43
C SER A 498 -75.68 17.41 -11.36
N GLN A 499 -74.67 16.66 -10.90
CA GLN A 499 -74.00 15.60 -11.68
C GLN A 499 -74.61 14.21 -11.50
N CYS A 500 -75.51 14.04 -10.53
CA CYS A 500 -76.02 12.75 -10.11
C CYS A 500 -77.51 12.56 -10.48
N SER A 501 -77.83 11.63 -11.38
CA SER A 501 -79.20 11.25 -11.73
C SER A 501 -79.81 10.26 -10.71
N LEU A 502 -79.98 10.69 -9.45
CA LEU A 502 -80.58 9.87 -8.39
C LEU A 502 -82.01 10.30 -8.04
N THR A 503 -82.80 9.35 -7.52
CA THR A 503 -84.14 9.62 -6.97
C THR A 503 -84.07 10.57 -5.77
N ALA A 504 -85.10 11.41 -5.62
CA ALA A 504 -85.15 12.47 -4.60
C ALA A 504 -84.96 11.98 -3.15
N HIS A 505 -85.32 10.72 -2.85
CA HIS A 505 -85.12 10.12 -1.53
C HIS A 505 -83.64 9.81 -1.26
N SER A 506 -82.95 9.16 -2.20
CA SER A 506 -81.53 8.84 -2.12
C SER A 506 -80.68 10.12 -2.06
N MET A 507 -81.07 11.16 -2.80
CA MET A 507 -80.41 12.46 -2.77
C MET A 507 -80.46 13.14 -1.39
N LYS A 508 -81.58 13.02 -0.66
CA LYS A 508 -81.71 13.55 0.71
C LYS A 508 -80.80 12.82 1.70
N ILE A 509 -80.72 11.49 1.59
CA ILE A 509 -79.84 10.68 2.46
C ILE A 509 -78.38 11.04 2.20
N ILE A 510 -77.96 11.08 0.92
CA ILE A 510 -76.60 11.42 0.53
C ILE A 510 -76.24 12.83 0.98
N THR A 511 -77.13 13.81 0.79
CA THR A 511 -76.90 15.19 1.26
C THR A 511 -76.71 15.26 2.77
N LYS A 512 -77.46 14.47 3.55
CA LYS A 512 -77.31 14.39 5.01
C LYS A 512 -75.94 13.83 5.40
N TYR A 513 -75.49 12.77 4.74
CA TYR A 513 -74.17 12.18 4.98
C TYR A 513 -73.03 13.11 4.56
N ILE A 514 -73.13 13.78 3.41
CA ILE A 514 -72.11 14.74 2.97
C ILE A 514 -71.98 15.89 3.98
N LYS A 515 -73.10 16.42 4.50
CA LYS A 515 -73.06 17.46 5.54
C LYS A 515 -72.40 16.99 6.85
N GLN A 516 -72.65 15.75 7.25
CA GLN A 516 -71.98 15.17 8.42
C GLN A 516 -70.47 15.06 8.19
N LEU A 517 -70.06 14.57 7.01
CA LEU A 517 -68.66 14.46 6.64
C LEU A 517 -67.96 15.83 6.53
N GLN A 518 -68.64 16.85 5.99
CA GLN A 518 -68.15 18.22 5.94
C GLN A 518 -67.94 18.78 7.36
N THR A 519 -68.87 18.52 8.29
CA THR A 519 -68.74 18.95 9.68
C THR A 519 -67.52 18.31 10.35
N THR A 520 -67.31 17.00 10.16
CA THR A 520 -66.13 16.32 10.69
C THR A 520 -64.84 16.81 10.03
N LEU A 521 -64.87 17.12 8.73
CA LEU A 521 -63.70 17.62 8.01
C LEU A 521 -63.28 19.01 8.51
N ILE A 522 -64.24 19.90 8.78
CA ILE A 522 -63.99 21.22 9.38
C ILE A 522 -63.34 21.06 10.76
N GLN A 523 -63.86 20.16 11.59
CA GLN A 523 -63.29 19.89 12.92
C GLN A 523 -61.83 19.42 12.85
N TYR A 524 -61.50 18.53 11.91
CA TYR A 524 -60.11 18.10 11.71
C TYR A 524 -59.22 19.20 11.16
N ASP A 525 -59.72 20.07 10.27
CA ASP A 525 -58.93 21.19 9.75
C ASP A 525 -58.61 22.23 10.83
N ASP A 526 -59.56 22.48 11.73
CA ASP A 526 -59.36 23.32 12.92
C ASP A 526 -58.34 22.71 13.88
N GLU A 527 -58.41 21.39 14.13
CA GLU A 527 -57.44 20.67 14.97
C GLU A 527 -56.03 20.70 14.37
N ILE A 528 -55.90 20.44 13.06
CA ILE A 528 -54.62 20.52 12.35
C ILE A 528 -54.06 21.94 12.39
N SER A 529 -54.91 22.96 12.22
CA SER A 529 -54.52 24.37 12.31
C SER A 529 -54.04 24.73 13.71
N SER A 530 -54.71 24.24 14.76
CA SER A 530 -54.28 24.37 16.15
C SER A 530 -52.93 23.69 16.41
N LEU A 531 -52.76 22.44 15.96
CA LEU A 531 -51.50 21.70 16.07
C LEU A 531 -50.35 22.37 15.32
N LYS A 532 -50.60 22.92 14.13
CA LYS A 532 -49.62 23.69 13.34
C LYS A 532 -49.17 24.94 14.10
N ASN A 533 -50.09 25.65 14.75
CA ASN A 533 -49.76 26.79 15.60
C ASN A 533 -48.96 26.38 16.84
N ASN A 534 -49.33 25.29 17.51
CA ASN A 534 -48.59 24.76 18.66
C ASN A 534 -47.16 24.32 18.29
N LEU A 535 -47.00 23.66 17.13
CA LEU A 535 -45.68 23.27 16.63
C LEU A 535 -44.81 24.49 16.32
N LYS A 536 -45.40 25.54 15.72
CA LYS A 536 -44.72 26.80 15.47
C LYS A 536 -44.25 27.45 16.79
N LEU A 537 -45.12 27.48 17.79
CA LEU A 537 -44.80 27.99 19.12
C LEU A 537 -43.64 27.20 19.77
N SER A 538 -43.66 25.86 19.69
CA SER A 538 -42.59 25.00 20.19
C SER A 538 -41.26 25.22 19.47
N LEU A 539 -41.31 25.48 18.16
CA LEU A 539 -40.13 25.80 17.36
C LEU A 539 -39.52 27.14 17.77
N ASP A 540 -40.36 28.14 18.05
CA ASP A 540 -39.91 29.45 18.54
C ASP A 540 -39.26 29.32 19.93
N TYR A 541 -39.83 28.55 20.86
CA TYR A 541 -39.20 28.26 22.15
C TYR A 541 -37.83 27.60 22.01
N ARG A 542 -37.70 26.55 21.18
CA ARG A 542 -36.41 25.89 20.94
C ARG A 542 -35.37 26.83 20.32
N LYS A 543 -35.81 27.77 19.49
CA LYS A 543 -34.93 28.77 18.89
C LYS A 543 -34.40 29.74 19.94
N ASP A 544 -35.22 30.12 20.92
CA ASP A 544 -34.81 30.98 22.02
C ASP A 544 -33.91 30.25 23.02
N ASP A 545 -34.19 28.97 23.33
CA ASP A 545 -33.29 28.13 24.13
C ASP A 545 -31.91 28.01 23.47
N LEU A 546 -31.86 27.83 22.15
CA LEU A 546 -30.60 27.74 21.41
C LEU A 546 -29.82 29.06 21.45
N LYS A 547 -30.52 30.21 21.39
CA LYS A 547 -29.86 31.52 21.60
C LYS A 547 -29.29 31.65 23.01
N LEU A 548 -30.03 31.21 24.03
CA LEU A 548 -29.57 31.25 25.42
C LEU A 548 -28.34 30.37 25.63
N ILE A 549 -28.35 29.14 25.10
CA ILE A 549 -27.18 28.24 25.13
C ILE A 549 -25.98 28.89 24.43
N MET A 550 -26.21 29.54 23.28
CA MET A 550 -25.15 30.25 22.56
C MET A 550 -24.54 31.37 23.40
N GLN A 551 -25.37 32.16 24.09
CA GLN A 551 -24.92 33.22 25.02
C GLN A 551 -24.07 32.64 26.16
N VAL A 552 -24.53 31.56 26.80
CA VAL A 552 -23.78 30.89 27.88
C VAL A 552 -22.43 30.36 27.38
N ILE A 553 -22.38 29.78 26.17
CA ILE A 553 -21.12 29.32 25.57
C ILE A 553 -20.17 30.49 25.33
N ASP A 554 -20.67 31.62 24.86
CA ASP A 554 -19.84 32.80 24.61
C ASP A 554 -19.32 33.42 25.93
N GLU A 555 -20.12 33.45 26.99
CA GLU A 555 -19.67 33.85 28.34
C GLU A 555 -18.57 32.93 28.87
N LEU A 556 -18.73 31.60 28.74
CA LEU A 556 -17.72 30.63 29.16
C LEU A 556 -16.41 30.77 28.37
N ARG A 557 -16.50 31.10 27.07
CA ARG A 557 -15.33 31.40 26.24
C ARG A 557 -14.61 32.67 26.73
N GLN A 558 -15.36 33.72 27.04
CA GLN A 558 -14.78 34.96 27.59
C GLN A 558 -14.09 34.71 28.94
N GLN A 559 -14.73 33.98 29.85
CA GLN A 559 -14.12 33.60 31.13
C GLN A 559 -12.81 32.85 30.92
N LYS A 560 -12.78 31.83 30.05
CA LYS A 560 -11.55 31.08 29.75
C LYS A 560 -10.42 31.96 29.20
N THR A 561 -10.74 32.95 28.38
CA THR A 561 -9.73 33.91 27.89
C THR A 561 -9.18 34.78 29.02
N THR A 562 -10.05 35.30 29.90
CA THR A 562 -9.61 36.11 31.07
C THR A 562 -8.72 35.30 32.02
N THR A 563 -9.08 34.05 32.34
CA THR A 563 -8.24 33.21 33.23
C THR A 563 -6.89 32.85 32.62
N THR A 564 -6.79 32.83 31.30
CA THR A 564 -5.52 32.54 30.61
C THR A 564 -4.59 33.76 30.64
N ILE A 565 -5.15 34.96 30.50
CA ILE A 565 -4.43 36.24 30.63
C ILE A 565 -3.93 36.44 32.07
N ASP A 566 -4.78 36.19 33.07
CA ASP A 566 -4.39 36.31 34.49
C ASP A 566 -3.26 35.35 34.88
N LYS A 567 -3.25 34.14 34.30
CA LYS A 567 -2.15 33.17 34.50
C LYS A 567 -0.85 33.57 33.80
N GLN A 568 -0.90 34.36 32.72
CA GLN A 568 0.30 34.89 32.07
C GLN A 568 0.87 36.09 32.83
N ASN A 569 0.02 36.96 33.37
CA ASN A 569 0.43 38.12 34.19
C ASN A 569 1.07 37.66 35.52
N ASN A 570 0.49 36.66 36.20
CA ASN A 570 1.09 36.10 37.42
C ASN A 570 2.43 35.36 37.19
N LYS A 571 2.76 35.00 35.94
CA LYS A 571 4.07 34.41 35.58
C LYS A 571 5.14 35.46 35.32
N THR A 572 4.77 36.71 35.09
CA THR A 572 5.71 37.81 34.81
C THR A 572 6.19 38.51 36.07
N ASP A 573 5.43 38.48 37.17
CA ASP A 573 5.81 39.06 38.46
C ASP A 573 6.77 38.18 39.32
N ILE A 574 7.16 37.00 38.84
CA ILE A 574 8.09 36.08 39.55
C ILE A 574 9.47 36.05 38.86
N LYS A 575 9.87 37.11 38.16
CA LYS A 575 11.19 37.19 37.51
C LYS A 575 12.03 38.36 38.00
#